data_AF-A0A956GDZ0-F1
#
_entry.id   AF-A0A956GDZ0-F1
#
_cell.length_a   1.000
_cell.length_b   1.000
_cell.length_c   1.000
_cell.angle_alpha   90.00
_cell.angle_beta   90.00
_cell.angle_gamma   90.00
#
_symmetry.space_group_name_H-M   'P 1'
#
loop_
_entity.id
_entity.type
_entity.pdbx_description
1 polymer ?
#
loop_
_entity_poly.entity_id
_entity_poly.type
_entity_poly.pdbx_seq_one_letter_code
_entity_poly.pdbx_strand_id
1 'polypeptide(L)'
;MFPGGARVRPELTLAIAAACGEPSGELADRAAAAIELLHCASLVHDDLPCFDDAAVRRGRPSVHARFGEPLAVLAGDALIVHALDAVCELVPAYPRRGPIVMRVVAAGVGAAGGIIAGQAWESEPSVDLRRYQRAKTGALFEAAILAGAASAGAPLDRWRNMGRLLGEAYQIADDIADVFASGAALGKPVGQDRAHQRPSAVRELDIETATRRLNDVLEAARDAVPRCAGREALRQRFAAITKAHLSRIAPPRATSAARPPVKRLS
;
A
#
# COMPACT_ATOMS: atom_id res chain seq x y z
N MET A 1 -10.29 10.66 -11.46
CA MET A 1 -9.81 9.35 -10.95
C MET A 1 -8.77 8.78 -11.91
N PHE A 2 -7.53 8.57 -11.46
CA PHE A 2 -6.44 8.06 -12.30
C PHE A 2 -6.71 6.63 -12.78
N PRO A 3 -6.68 6.34 -14.10
CA PRO A 3 -6.76 4.97 -14.61
C PRO A 3 -5.42 4.24 -14.36
N GLY A 4 -5.47 3.03 -13.79
CA GLY A 4 -4.30 2.13 -13.71
C GLY A 4 -3.76 1.80 -12.32
N GLY A 5 -4.50 2.05 -11.22
CA GLY A 5 -4.13 1.53 -9.90
C GLY A 5 -4.57 0.07 -9.72
N ALA A 6 -3.78 -0.75 -9.03
CA ALA A 6 -4.14 -2.13 -8.70
C ALA A 6 -5.32 -2.26 -7.71
N ARG A 7 -5.87 -1.13 -7.23
CA ARG A 7 -7.05 -1.04 -6.35
C ARG A 7 -6.99 -1.96 -5.12
N VAL A 8 -5.79 -2.23 -4.64
CA VAL A 8 -5.56 -3.15 -3.54
C VAL A 8 -6.27 -2.69 -2.26
N ARG A 9 -6.11 -1.42 -1.87
CA ARG A 9 -6.66 -0.87 -0.63
C ARG A 9 -8.20 -0.89 -0.59
N PRO A 10 -8.93 -0.45 -1.63
CA PRO A 10 -10.38 -0.58 -1.64
C PRO A 10 -10.83 -2.04 -1.67
N GLU A 11 -10.16 -2.92 -2.43
CA GLU A 11 -10.49 -4.36 -2.42
C GLU A 11 -10.31 -5.00 -1.04
N LEU A 12 -9.24 -4.64 -0.31
CA LEU A 12 -9.01 -5.08 1.06
C LEU A 12 -10.13 -4.57 1.99
N THR A 13 -10.48 -3.30 1.89
CA THR A 13 -11.57 -2.70 2.71
C THR A 13 -12.87 -3.49 2.55
N LEU A 14 -13.26 -3.77 1.29
CA LEU A 14 -14.47 -4.54 0.97
C LEU A 14 -14.37 -6.01 1.40
N ALA A 15 -13.21 -6.65 1.20
CA ALA A 15 -12.99 -8.04 1.62
C ALA A 15 -13.10 -8.22 3.14
N ILE A 16 -12.62 -7.24 3.92
CA ILE A 16 -12.70 -7.26 5.38
C ILE A 16 -14.13 -7.04 5.84
N ALA A 17 -14.85 -6.08 5.25
CA ALA A 17 -16.26 -5.85 5.54
C ALA A 17 -17.11 -7.11 5.26
N ALA A 18 -16.90 -7.74 4.09
CA ALA A 18 -17.54 -8.99 3.73
C ALA A 18 -17.23 -10.12 4.73
N ALA A 19 -15.96 -10.26 5.14
CA ALA A 19 -15.57 -11.26 6.12
C ALA A 19 -16.16 -11.02 7.52
N CYS A 20 -16.46 -9.75 7.85
CA CYS A 20 -17.14 -9.35 9.07
C CYS A 20 -18.67 -9.45 8.99
N GLY A 21 -19.24 -9.86 7.85
CA GLY A 21 -20.68 -10.09 7.69
C GLY A 21 -21.43 -9.03 6.89
N GLU A 22 -20.74 -8.07 6.27
CA GLU A 22 -21.35 -6.96 5.50
C GLU A 22 -20.78 -6.93 4.07
N PRO A 23 -21.16 -7.89 3.19
CA PRO A 23 -20.57 -8.04 1.86
C PRO A 23 -21.01 -6.96 0.85
N SER A 24 -22.05 -6.18 1.15
CA SER A 24 -22.62 -5.17 0.24
C SER A 24 -23.15 -3.96 0.99
N GLY A 25 -22.44 -3.55 2.04
CA GLY A 25 -22.80 -2.39 2.86
C GLY A 25 -22.31 -1.07 2.25
N GLU A 26 -23.21 -0.11 2.06
CA GLU A 26 -22.89 1.20 1.47
C GLU A 26 -21.78 1.93 2.24
N LEU A 27 -21.74 1.77 3.57
CA LEU A 27 -20.68 2.33 4.41
C LEU A 27 -19.30 1.73 4.10
N ALA A 28 -19.22 0.46 3.72
CA ALA A 28 -17.98 -0.17 3.30
C ALA A 28 -17.52 0.34 1.92
N ASP A 29 -18.46 0.57 1.01
CA ASP A 29 -18.18 1.15 -0.31
C ASP A 29 -17.64 2.58 -0.19
N ARG A 30 -18.27 3.42 0.63
CA ARG A 30 -17.78 4.79 0.88
C ARG A 30 -16.44 4.79 1.62
N ALA A 31 -16.23 3.88 2.56
CA ALA A 31 -14.92 3.71 3.20
C ALA A 31 -13.83 3.33 2.19
N ALA A 32 -14.10 2.37 1.31
CA ALA A 32 -13.18 1.93 0.27
C ALA A 32 -12.85 3.05 -0.72
N ALA A 33 -13.88 3.81 -1.15
CA ALA A 33 -13.72 4.97 -2.01
C ALA A 33 -12.89 6.06 -1.32
N ALA A 34 -13.16 6.37 -0.05
CA ALA A 34 -12.41 7.36 0.72
C ALA A 34 -10.92 6.99 0.83
N ILE A 35 -10.61 5.73 1.12
CA ILE A 35 -9.22 5.25 1.17
C ILE A 35 -8.50 5.41 -0.17
N GLU A 36 -9.15 5.09 -1.29
CA GLU A 36 -8.55 5.25 -2.62
C GLU A 36 -8.42 6.72 -3.04
N LEU A 37 -9.38 7.57 -2.67
CA LEU A 37 -9.30 9.02 -2.89
C LEU A 37 -8.12 9.62 -2.12
N LEU A 38 -7.91 9.24 -0.86
CA LEU A 38 -6.77 9.66 -0.05
C LEU A 38 -5.44 9.13 -0.61
N HIS A 39 -5.41 7.90 -1.11
CA HIS A 39 -4.24 7.39 -1.82
C HIS A 39 -3.95 8.20 -3.09
N CYS A 40 -4.99 8.56 -3.86
CA CYS A 40 -4.80 9.41 -5.03
C CYS A 40 -4.31 10.81 -4.65
N ALA A 41 -4.86 11.39 -3.58
CA ALA A 41 -4.42 12.69 -3.08
C ALA A 41 -2.94 12.66 -2.70
N SER A 42 -2.51 11.62 -1.96
CA SER A 42 -1.10 11.48 -1.57
C SER A 42 -0.19 11.39 -2.79
N LEU A 43 -0.57 10.67 -3.84
CA LEU A 43 0.23 10.58 -5.07
C LEU A 43 0.31 11.92 -5.82
N VAL A 44 -0.79 12.68 -5.87
CA VAL A 44 -0.82 13.99 -6.53
C VAL A 44 0.11 14.97 -5.82
N HIS A 45 0.08 14.98 -4.49
CA HIS A 45 0.95 15.84 -3.70
C HIS A 45 2.39 15.34 -3.71
N ASP A 46 2.66 14.04 -3.53
CA ASP A 46 4.01 13.45 -3.61
C ASP A 46 4.69 13.80 -4.94
N ASP A 47 3.96 13.88 -6.05
CA ASP A 47 4.51 14.22 -7.36
C ASP A 47 5.03 15.68 -7.46
N LEU A 48 4.67 16.60 -6.55
CA LEU A 48 5.03 18.02 -6.65
C LEU A 48 6.56 18.26 -6.60
N PRO A 49 7.07 19.37 -7.18
CA PRO A 49 8.50 19.71 -7.17
C PRO A 49 9.13 19.83 -5.78
N CYS A 50 8.35 20.19 -4.75
CA CYS A 50 8.83 20.26 -3.37
C CYS A 50 8.97 18.89 -2.69
N PHE A 51 8.54 17.81 -3.35
CA PHE A 51 8.63 16.43 -2.88
C PHE A 51 9.40 15.57 -3.90
N ASP A 52 8.73 14.82 -4.77
CA ASP A 52 9.42 13.88 -5.68
C ASP A 52 9.81 14.50 -7.03
N ASP A 53 9.28 15.68 -7.35
CA ASP A 53 9.45 16.34 -8.67
C ASP A 53 9.17 15.38 -9.84
N ALA A 54 8.12 14.58 -9.71
CA ALA A 54 7.85 13.48 -10.62
C ALA A 54 7.01 13.94 -11.82
N ALA A 55 7.63 14.12 -12.99
CA ALA A 55 6.92 14.53 -14.21
C ALA A 55 5.94 13.46 -14.76
N VAL A 56 6.12 12.19 -14.40
CA VAL A 56 5.32 11.06 -14.93
C VAL A 56 4.90 10.12 -13.80
N ARG A 57 3.62 9.77 -13.77
CA ARG A 57 3.03 8.79 -12.86
C ARG A 57 2.20 7.78 -13.64
N ARG A 58 2.47 6.48 -13.46
CA ARG A 58 1.78 5.36 -14.15
C ARG A 58 1.75 5.51 -15.68
N GLY A 59 2.87 5.94 -16.26
CA GLY A 59 3.02 6.10 -17.72
C GLY A 59 2.27 7.31 -18.30
N ARG A 60 1.78 8.23 -17.46
CA ARG A 60 1.11 9.47 -17.87
C ARG A 60 1.75 10.67 -17.19
N PRO A 61 1.66 11.88 -17.76
CA PRO A 61 2.08 13.10 -17.07
C PRO A 61 1.42 13.19 -15.70
N SER A 62 2.19 13.56 -14.67
CA SER A 62 1.65 13.90 -13.36
C SER A 62 0.73 15.12 -13.43
N VAL A 63 -0.03 15.38 -12.37
CA VAL A 63 -0.98 16.52 -12.37
C VAL A 63 -0.24 17.84 -12.51
N HIS A 64 0.86 18.03 -11.79
CA HIS A 64 1.62 19.28 -11.86
C HIS A 64 2.28 19.44 -13.24
N ALA A 65 2.82 18.37 -13.82
CA ALA A 65 3.46 18.44 -15.13
C ALA A 65 2.48 18.78 -16.25
N ARG A 66 1.21 18.38 -16.10
CA ARG A 66 0.17 18.64 -17.10
C ARG A 66 -0.59 19.95 -16.91
N PHE A 67 -0.84 20.34 -15.65
CA PHE A 67 -1.77 21.41 -15.31
C PHE A 67 -1.16 22.50 -14.42
N GLY A 68 0.12 22.39 -14.05
CA GLY A 68 0.82 23.31 -13.16
C GLY A 68 0.64 22.98 -11.68
N GLU A 69 1.57 23.48 -10.87
CA GLU A 69 1.61 23.25 -9.41
C GLU A 69 0.34 23.73 -8.68
N PRO A 70 -0.22 24.93 -8.94
CA PRO A 70 -1.39 25.40 -8.20
C PRO A 70 -2.60 24.45 -8.34
N LEU A 71 -2.83 23.91 -9.54
CA LEU A 71 -3.91 22.96 -9.78
C LEU A 71 -3.62 21.58 -9.20
N ALA A 72 -2.36 21.16 -9.12
CA ALA A 72 -2.00 19.93 -8.44
C ALA A 72 -2.26 20.01 -6.92
N VAL A 73 -1.90 21.12 -6.28
CA VAL A 73 -2.21 21.35 -4.85
C VAL A 73 -3.72 21.27 -4.62
N LEU A 74 -4.50 22.06 -5.36
CA LEU A 74 -5.96 22.10 -5.23
C LEU A 74 -6.63 20.77 -5.57
N ALA A 75 -6.09 20.00 -6.52
CA ALA A 75 -6.61 18.68 -6.86
C ALA A 75 -6.42 17.68 -5.71
N GLY A 76 -5.24 17.67 -5.07
CA GLY A 76 -5.02 16.83 -3.90
C GLY A 76 -5.90 17.24 -2.72
N ASP A 77 -6.05 18.55 -2.46
CA ASP A 77 -6.92 19.07 -1.40
C ASP A 77 -8.39 18.68 -1.62
N ALA A 78 -8.89 18.82 -2.85
CA ALA A 78 -10.24 18.43 -3.22
C ALA A 78 -10.45 16.92 -3.03
N LEU A 79 -9.47 16.08 -3.40
CA LEU A 79 -9.55 14.63 -3.19
C LEU A 79 -9.62 14.26 -1.69
N ILE A 80 -8.87 14.97 -0.83
CA ILE A 80 -8.92 14.77 0.62
C ILE A 80 -10.31 15.14 1.16
N VAL A 81 -10.83 16.32 0.79
CA VAL A 81 -12.15 16.76 1.23
C VAL A 81 -13.24 15.80 0.76
N HIS A 82 -13.22 15.39 -0.51
CA HIS A 82 -14.18 14.43 -1.07
C HIS A 82 -14.11 13.06 -0.38
N ALA A 83 -12.94 12.60 0.03
CA ALA A 83 -12.80 11.34 0.77
C ALA A 83 -13.53 11.38 2.12
N LEU A 84 -13.37 12.48 2.86
CA LEU A 84 -14.04 12.66 4.15
C LEU A 84 -15.55 12.86 3.95
N ASP A 85 -15.93 13.69 3.00
CA ASP A 85 -17.33 13.97 2.70
C ASP A 85 -18.10 12.69 2.34
N ALA A 86 -17.51 11.82 1.51
CA ALA A 86 -18.11 10.55 1.11
C ALA A 86 -18.48 9.62 2.30
N VAL A 87 -17.73 9.67 3.40
CA VAL A 87 -18.06 8.91 4.62
C VAL A 87 -19.04 9.69 5.51
N CYS A 88 -18.89 11.01 5.60
CA CYS A 88 -19.80 11.90 6.34
C CYS A 88 -21.24 11.81 5.83
N GLU A 89 -21.46 11.73 4.52
CA GLU A 89 -22.78 11.58 3.90
C GLU A 89 -23.57 10.38 4.47
N LEU A 90 -22.87 9.32 4.89
CA LEU A 90 -23.48 8.11 5.45
C LEU A 90 -23.59 8.10 6.98
N VAL A 91 -23.08 9.11 7.68
CA VAL A 91 -23.20 9.18 9.14
C VAL A 91 -24.66 9.17 9.61
N PRO A 92 -25.62 9.89 8.99
CA PRO A 92 -27.03 9.84 9.40
C PRO A 92 -27.65 8.44 9.28
N ALA A 93 -27.30 7.68 8.23
CA ALA A 93 -27.77 6.31 8.03
C ALA A 93 -27.07 5.30 8.95
N TYR A 94 -25.84 5.61 9.39
CA TYR A 94 -25.01 4.73 10.22
C TYR A 94 -24.44 5.45 11.45
N PRO A 95 -25.29 5.98 12.37
CA PRO A 95 -24.86 6.91 13.41
C PRO A 95 -23.87 6.32 14.43
N ARG A 96 -23.84 4.99 14.59
CA ARG A 96 -22.88 4.29 15.46
C ARG A 96 -21.56 3.92 14.76
N ARG A 97 -21.59 3.69 13.44
CA ARG A 97 -20.46 3.14 12.66
C ARG A 97 -19.76 4.20 11.84
N GLY A 98 -20.50 5.11 11.20
CA GLY A 98 -19.99 6.19 10.36
C GLY A 98 -18.91 7.04 11.05
N PRO A 99 -19.12 7.55 12.28
CA PRO A 99 -18.10 8.31 13.00
C PRO A 99 -16.81 7.52 13.30
N ILE A 100 -16.92 6.19 13.49
CA ILE A 100 -15.77 5.32 13.73
C ILE A 100 -14.98 5.15 12.42
N VAL A 101 -15.67 4.87 11.31
CA VAL A 101 -15.06 4.78 9.97
C VAL A 101 -14.34 6.09 9.64
N MET A 102 -15.00 7.23 9.84
CA MET A 102 -14.42 8.56 9.63
C MET A 102 -13.13 8.74 10.43
N ARG A 103 -13.14 8.39 11.72
CA ARG A 103 -11.95 8.47 12.58
C ARG A 103 -10.80 7.58 12.10
N VAL A 104 -11.12 6.35 11.66
CA VAL A 104 -10.11 5.42 11.12
C VAL A 104 -9.49 5.96 9.84
N VAL A 105 -10.31 6.43 8.91
CA VAL A 105 -9.87 7.01 7.63
C VAL A 105 -8.98 8.23 7.88
N ALA A 106 -9.42 9.16 8.73
CA ALA A 106 -8.64 10.34 9.10
C ALA A 106 -7.31 9.98 9.80
N ALA A 107 -7.30 8.99 10.69
CA ALA A 107 -6.08 8.54 11.36
C ALA A 107 -5.06 7.92 10.38
N GLY A 108 -5.52 7.28 9.31
CA GLY A 108 -4.65 6.72 8.27
C GLY A 108 -3.83 7.77 7.50
N VAL A 109 -4.30 9.01 7.46
CA VAL A 109 -3.62 10.12 6.76
C VAL A 109 -3.04 11.17 7.68
N GLY A 110 -3.56 11.32 8.91
CA GLY A 110 -3.20 12.41 9.81
C GLY A 110 -1.73 12.47 10.23
N ALA A 111 -1.34 13.60 10.81
CA ALA A 111 0.03 13.89 11.24
C ALA A 111 0.54 13.01 12.41
N ALA A 112 -0.34 12.29 13.10
CA ALA A 112 0.02 11.39 14.19
C ALA A 112 0.13 9.93 13.71
N GLY A 113 1.10 9.67 12.83
CA GLY A 113 1.42 8.31 12.34
C GLY A 113 0.67 7.86 11.08
N GLY A 114 -0.03 8.77 10.40
CA GLY A 114 -0.59 8.57 9.06
C GLY A 114 0.37 8.98 7.95
N ILE A 115 -0.12 9.00 6.70
CA ILE A 115 0.68 9.36 5.52
C ILE A 115 1.36 10.73 5.67
N ILE A 116 0.67 11.75 6.19
CA ILE A 116 1.25 13.08 6.40
C ILE A 116 2.46 13.01 7.33
N ALA A 117 2.40 12.18 8.37
CA ALA A 117 3.54 11.96 9.26
C ALA A 117 4.72 11.34 8.50
N GLY A 118 4.43 10.35 7.65
CA GLY A 118 5.44 9.72 6.78
C GLY A 118 6.11 10.73 5.85
N GLN A 119 5.31 11.61 5.24
CA GLN A 119 5.83 12.68 4.39
C GLN A 119 6.70 13.68 5.16
N ALA A 120 6.26 14.06 6.37
CA ALA A 120 7.01 14.99 7.20
C ALA A 120 8.39 14.42 7.60
N TRP A 121 8.47 13.11 7.89
CA TRP A 121 9.75 12.45 8.17
C TRP A 121 10.75 12.56 7.01
N GLU A 122 10.33 12.61 5.74
CA GLU A 122 11.24 12.81 4.60
C GLU A 122 11.89 14.20 4.61
N SER A 123 11.29 15.17 5.32
CA SER A 123 11.82 16.53 5.46
C SER A 123 12.74 16.71 6.66
N GLU A 124 12.90 15.68 7.51
CA GLU A 124 13.74 15.75 8.71
C GLU A 124 15.21 15.41 8.41
N PRO A 125 16.18 16.00 9.13
CA PRO A 125 17.61 15.73 8.92
C PRO A 125 18.03 14.27 9.16
N SER A 126 17.25 13.54 9.97
CA SER A 126 17.48 12.13 10.26
C SER A 126 16.15 11.39 10.34
N VAL A 127 16.08 10.23 9.68
CA VAL A 127 14.84 9.47 9.56
C VAL A 127 14.96 8.14 10.30
N ASP A 128 14.06 7.87 11.24
CA ASP A 128 13.83 6.52 11.75
C ASP A 128 13.08 5.73 10.67
N LEU A 129 13.82 4.90 9.93
CA LEU A 129 13.33 4.14 8.78
C LEU A 129 12.07 3.33 9.11
N ARG A 130 12.00 2.72 10.31
CA ARG A 130 10.84 1.91 10.69
C ARG A 130 9.60 2.79 10.92
N ARG A 131 9.76 3.94 11.56
CA ARG A 131 8.65 4.90 11.76
C ARG A 131 8.19 5.50 10.44
N TYR A 132 9.13 5.86 9.59
CA TYR A 132 8.86 6.40 8.26
C TYR A 132 8.07 5.41 7.39
N GLN A 133 8.58 4.18 7.19
CA GLN A 133 7.90 3.16 6.36
C GLN A 133 6.50 2.84 6.89
N ARG A 134 6.36 2.72 8.22
CA ARG A 134 5.08 2.48 8.86
C ARG A 134 4.07 3.60 8.59
N ALA A 135 4.51 4.86 8.61
CA ALA A 135 3.65 6.01 8.39
C ALA A 135 3.34 6.26 6.90
N LYS A 136 4.37 6.26 6.04
CA LYS A 136 4.26 6.57 4.61
C LYS A 136 3.43 5.53 3.84
N THR A 137 3.67 4.25 4.10
CA THR A 137 3.03 3.15 3.35
C THR A 137 2.06 2.37 4.21
N GLY A 138 2.50 1.95 5.40
CA GLY A 138 1.75 1.04 6.25
C GLY A 138 0.43 1.61 6.80
N ALA A 139 0.40 2.91 7.11
CA ALA A 139 -0.73 3.53 7.78
C ALA A 139 -2.04 3.45 7.00
N LEU A 140 -1.99 3.65 5.67
CA LEU A 140 -3.20 3.58 4.85
C LEU A 140 -3.66 2.14 4.59
N PHE A 141 -2.76 1.15 4.64
CA PHE A 141 -3.14 -0.26 4.65
C PHE A 141 -3.79 -0.66 5.98
N GLU A 142 -3.24 -0.22 7.12
CA GLU A 142 -3.87 -0.40 8.44
C GLU A 142 -5.27 0.25 8.44
N ALA A 143 -5.39 1.48 7.93
CA ALA A 143 -6.67 2.18 7.82
C ALA A 143 -7.67 1.46 6.92
N ALA A 144 -7.25 0.92 5.77
CA ALA A 144 -8.13 0.14 4.87
C ALA A 144 -8.75 -1.07 5.59
N ILE A 145 -7.93 -1.85 6.31
CA ILE A 145 -8.38 -3.01 7.07
C ILE A 145 -9.32 -2.57 8.20
N LEU A 146 -8.93 -1.58 8.98
CA LEU A 146 -9.74 -1.09 10.10
C LEU A 146 -11.05 -0.45 9.62
N ALA A 147 -11.07 0.20 8.46
CA ALA A 147 -12.26 0.83 7.91
C ALA A 147 -13.28 -0.22 7.45
N GLY A 148 -12.82 -1.32 6.83
CA GLY A 148 -13.67 -2.46 6.49
C GLY A 148 -14.24 -3.17 7.73
N ALA A 149 -13.44 -3.31 8.79
CA ALA A 149 -13.91 -3.85 10.06
C ALA A 149 -14.93 -2.91 10.73
N ALA A 150 -14.64 -1.60 10.75
CA ALA A 150 -15.49 -0.56 11.35
C ALA A 150 -16.85 -0.46 10.65
N SER A 151 -16.87 -0.50 9.31
CA SER A 151 -18.10 -0.43 8.53
C SER A 151 -19.03 -1.61 8.82
N ALA A 152 -18.45 -2.78 9.12
CA ALA A 152 -19.18 -3.97 9.55
C ALA A 152 -19.48 -4.04 11.06
N GLY A 153 -19.05 -3.03 11.84
CA GLY A 153 -19.25 -3.00 13.29
C GLY A 153 -18.35 -3.95 14.08
N ALA A 154 -17.27 -4.45 13.49
CA ALA A 154 -16.32 -5.33 14.18
C ALA A 154 -15.37 -4.55 15.11
N PRO A 155 -14.93 -5.15 16.24
CA PRO A 155 -13.95 -4.52 17.14
C PRO A 155 -12.58 -4.33 16.48
N LEU A 156 -12.08 -3.10 16.46
CA LEU A 156 -10.88 -2.70 15.70
C LEU A 156 -9.56 -3.23 16.28
N ASP A 157 -9.51 -3.42 17.60
CA ASP A 157 -8.37 -3.98 18.32
C ASP A 157 -7.92 -5.33 17.75
N ARG A 158 -8.89 -6.16 17.34
CA ARG A 158 -8.63 -7.48 16.76
C ARG A 158 -7.98 -7.40 15.39
N TRP A 159 -8.34 -6.38 14.60
CA TRP A 159 -7.88 -6.23 13.21
C TRP A 159 -6.59 -5.43 13.08
N ARG A 160 -6.20 -4.70 14.13
CA ARG A 160 -5.06 -3.79 14.10
C ARG A 160 -3.72 -4.48 13.81
N ASN A 161 -3.48 -5.64 14.43
CA ASN A 161 -2.23 -6.38 14.20
C ASN A 161 -2.12 -6.84 12.74
N MET A 162 -3.21 -7.38 12.20
CA MET A 162 -3.28 -7.77 10.80
C MET A 162 -3.06 -6.58 9.85
N GLY A 163 -3.64 -5.42 10.15
CA GLY A 163 -3.41 -4.16 9.44
C GLY A 163 -1.92 -3.81 9.32
N ARG A 164 -1.21 -3.87 10.46
CA ARG A 164 0.23 -3.56 10.53
C ARG A 164 1.07 -4.55 9.75
N LEU A 165 0.83 -5.85 9.93
CA LEU A 165 1.56 -6.91 9.24
C LEU A 165 1.36 -6.81 7.72
N LEU A 166 0.14 -6.53 7.26
CA LEU A 166 -0.11 -6.38 5.83
C LEU A 166 0.57 -5.12 5.27
N GLY A 167 0.54 -4.00 6.00
CA GLY A 167 1.30 -2.80 5.63
C GLY A 167 2.80 -3.05 5.52
N GLU A 168 3.39 -3.79 6.47
CA GLU A 168 4.80 -4.20 6.44
C GLU A 168 5.10 -5.11 5.23
N ALA A 169 4.25 -6.10 4.96
CA ALA A 169 4.41 -6.98 3.81
C ALA A 169 4.40 -6.21 2.48
N TYR A 170 3.51 -5.23 2.33
CA TYR A 170 3.49 -4.39 1.13
C TYR A 170 4.76 -3.56 0.96
N GLN A 171 5.31 -3.01 2.04
CA GLN A 171 6.57 -2.28 1.97
C GLN A 171 7.72 -3.19 1.52
N ILE A 172 7.84 -4.39 2.09
CA ILE A 172 8.89 -5.34 1.72
C ILE A 172 8.72 -5.76 0.26
N ALA A 173 7.48 -6.00 -0.20
CA ALA A 173 7.22 -6.37 -1.58
C ALA A 173 7.59 -5.26 -2.58
N ASP A 174 7.26 -4.00 -2.25
CA ASP A 174 7.63 -2.83 -3.07
C ASP A 174 9.16 -2.66 -3.11
N ASP A 175 9.84 -2.74 -1.97
CA ASP A 175 11.31 -2.62 -1.93
C ASP A 175 12.00 -3.72 -2.77
N ILE A 176 11.49 -4.96 -2.74
CA ILE A 176 12.01 -6.04 -3.58
C ILE A 176 11.74 -5.76 -5.07
N ALA A 177 10.54 -5.29 -5.41
CA ALA A 177 10.17 -4.97 -6.79
C ALA A 177 11.07 -3.86 -7.37
N ASP A 178 11.42 -2.86 -6.57
CA ASP A 178 12.31 -1.76 -6.96
C ASP A 178 13.74 -2.26 -7.25
N VAL A 179 14.26 -3.21 -6.47
CA VAL A 179 15.55 -3.85 -6.75
C VAL A 179 15.55 -4.64 -8.06
N PHE A 180 14.48 -5.39 -8.35
CA PHE A 180 14.38 -6.10 -9.63
C PHE A 180 14.23 -5.14 -10.82
N ALA A 181 13.43 -4.08 -10.66
CA ALA A 181 13.26 -3.07 -11.69
C ALA A 181 14.57 -2.33 -12.01
N SER A 182 15.40 -2.07 -10.99
CA SER A 182 16.72 -1.46 -11.17
C SER A 182 17.77 -2.44 -11.70
N GLY A 183 17.71 -3.73 -11.33
CA GLY A 183 18.56 -4.78 -11.89
C GLY A 183 18.26 -5.15 -13.35
N ALA A 184 16.99 -5.13 -13.76
CA ALA A 184 16.59 -5.29 -15.16
C ALA A 184 16.83 -4.02 -16.00
N ALA A 185 17.00 -2.86 -15.34
CA ALA A 185 17.24 -1.58 -15.96
C ALA A 185 18.73 -1.19 -16.00
N LEU A 186 19.54 -2.00 -16.70
CA LEU A 186 20.78 -1.53 -17.34
C LEU A 186 20.54 -0.44 -18.43
N GLY A 187 19.41 0.28 -18.36
CA GLY A 187 18.96 1.28 -19.33
C GLY A 187 17.94 2.31 -18.81
N LYS A 188 17.64 2.39 -17.50
CA LYS A 188 17.04 3.60 -16.90
C LYS A 188 18.12 4.37 -16.16
N PRO A 189 18.10 5.72 -16.17
CA PRO A 189 19.15 6.50 -15.54
C PRO A 189 19.16 6.18 -14.04
N VAL A 190 20.22 5.51 -13.61
CA VAL A 190 20.60 5.31 -12.21
C VAL A 190 20.74 6.69 -11.59
N GLY A 191 19.76 7.14 -10.78
CA GLY A 191 19.87 8.51 -10.24
C GLY A 191 18.72 9.07 -9.41
N GLN A 192 17.45 8.67 -9.59
CA GLN A 192 16.36 9.33 -8.84
C GLN A 192 16.40 9.04 -7.32
N ASP A 193 16.83 7.85 -6.90
CA ASP A 193 17.04 7.53 -5.47
C ASP A 193 18.35 8.10 -4.90
N ARG A 194 19.27 8.54 -5.78
CA ARG A 194 20.45 9.31 -5.35
C ARG A 194 20.12 10.78 -5.13
N ALA A 195 19.12 11.31 -5.84
CA ALA A 195 18.67 12.70 -5.73
C ALA A 195 17.90 12.98 -4.43
N HIS A 196 17.11 12.02 -3.93
CA HIS A 196 16.23 12.23 -2.75
C HIS A 196 16.70 11.57 -1.44
N GLN A 197 17.88 10.92 -1.41
CA GLN A 197 18.47 10.29 -0.20
C GLN A 197 17.51 9.41 0.63
N ARG A 198 16.51 8.78 0.00
CA ARG A 198 15.49 8.01 0.73
C ARG A 198 16.11 6.87 1.52
N PRO A 199 15.75 6.70 2.80
CA PRO A 199 16.19 5.55 3.58
C PRO A 199 15.42 4.31 3.07
N SER A 200 16.14 3.28 2.64
CA SER A 200 15.58 2.04 2.07
C SER A 200 16.16 0.84 2.80
N ALA A 201 15.29 -0.08 3.26
CA ALA A 201 15.68 -1.26 4.03
C ALA A 201 16.44 -2.31 3.18
N VAL A 202 16.24 -2.30 1.86
CA VAL A 202 16.85 -3.31 0.96
C VAL A 202 18.26 -2.92 0.52
N ARG A 203 18.80 -1.80 1.02
CA ARG A 203 20.24 -1.55 0.95
C ARG A 203 21.05 -2.48 1.88
N GLU A 204 20.40 -3.15 2.84
CA GLU A 204 21.07 -3.97 3.87
C GLU A 204 20.78 -5.48 3.79
N LEU A 205 19.76 -5.92 3.05
CA LEU A 205 19.36 -7.35 2.97
C LEU A 205 19.51 -7.89 1.55
N ASP A 206 20.08 -9.07 1.39
CA ASP A 206 20.03 -9.79 0.12
C ASP A 206 18.57 -10.19 -0.24
N ILE A 207 18.31 -10.36 -1.54
CA ILE A 207 16.97 -10.65 -2.08
C ILE A 207 16.36 -11.90 -1.45
N GLU A 208 17.19 -12.89 -1.11
CA GLU A 208 16.74 -14.13 -0.48
C GLU A 208 16.18 -13.85 0.93
N THR A 209 16.90 -13.06 1.73
CA THR A 209 16.48 -12.68 3.08
C THR A 209 15.23 -11.80 3.04
N ALA A 210 15.15 -10.85 2.10
CA ALA A 210 13.96 -10.03 1.93
C ALA A 210 12.72 -10.87 1.52
N THR A 211 12.90 -11.84 0.62
CA THR A 211 11.83 -12.75 0.19
C THR A 211 11.37 -13.65 1.33
N ARG A 212 12.31 -14.18 2.15
CA ARG A 212 11.98 -14.98 3.34
C ARG A 212 11.20 -14.15 4.35
N ARG A 213 11.64 -12.93 4.61
CA ARG A 213 10.95 -11.99 5.51
C ARG A 213 9.54 -11.68 5.02
N LEU A 214 9.35 -11.45 3.72
CA LEU A 214 8.03 -11.25 3.11
C LEU A 214 7.11 -12.45 3.37
N ASN A 215 7.61 -13.68 3.19
CA ASN A 215 6.85 -14.90 3.46
C ASN A 215 6.41 -14.97 4.93
N ASP A 216 7.34 -14.76 5.87
CA ASP A 216 7.07 -14.83 7.30
C ASP A 216 6.00 -13.80 7.72
N VAL A 217 6.08 -12.57 7.21
CA VAL A 217 5.12 -11.51 7.53
C VAL A 217 3.74 -11.81 6.92
N LEU A 218 3.68 -12.35 5.69
CA LEU A 218 2.43 -12.74 5.05
C LEU A 218 1.75 -13.92 5.76
N GLU A 219 2.53 -14.91 6.23
CA GLU A 219 2.01 -16.00 7.06
C GLU A 219 1.48 -15.47 8.40
N ALA A 220 2.24 -14.59 9.07
CA ALA A 220 1.79 -13.93 10.29
C ALA A 220 0.50 -13.11 10.06
N ALA A 221 0.38 -12.39 8.93
CA ALA A 221 -0.83 -11.64 8.59
C ALA A 221 -2.04 -12.56 8.39
N ARG A 222 -1.87 -13.70 7.71
CA ARG A 222 -2.91 -14.73 7.57
C ARG A 222 -3.33 -15.31 8.92
N ASP A 223 -2.38 -15.54 9.82
CA ASP A 223 -2.66 -16.09 11.14
C ASP A 223 -3.26 -15.06 12.11
N ALA A 224 -2.99 -13.78 11.88
CA ALA A 224 -3.59 -12.66 12.58
C ALA A 224 -5.06 -12.39 12.18
N VAL A 225 -5.62 -13.05 11.16
CA VAL A 225 -7.04 -12.89 10.78
C VAL A 225 -7.94 -13.28 11.98
N PRO A 226 -8.73 -12.33 12.53
CA PRO A 226 -9.58 -12.59 13.68
C PRO A 226 -10.64 -13.66 13.42
N ARG A 227 -11.23 -14.19 14.50
CA ARG A 227 -12.45 -15.00 14.40
C ARG A 227 -13.60 -14.13 13.89
N CYS A 228 -14.09 -14.44 12.69
CA CYS A 228 -15.25 -13.82 12.03
C CYS A 228 -15.88 -14.82 11.05
N ALA A 229 -17.06 -14.49 10.52
CA ALA A 229 -17.83 -15.39 9.64
C ALA A 229 -17.06 -15.78 8.37
N GLY A 230 -16.39 -14.82 7.73
CA GLY A 230 -15.61 -15.06 6.52
C GLY A 230 -14.13 -15.33 6.75
N ARG A 231 -13.70 -15.71 7.96
CA ARG A 231 -12.28 -15.90 8.32
C ARG A 231 -11.56 -16.81 7.34
N GLU A 232 -12.14 -17.96 7.03
CA GLU A 232 -11.48 -18.97 6.20
C GLU A 232 -11.38 -18.52 4.74
N ALA A 233 -12.46 -17.97 4.18
CA ALA A 233 -12.44 -17.38 2.85
C ALA A 233 -11.40 -16.25 2.74
N LEU A 234 -11.28 -15.42 3.77
CA LEU A 234 -10.31 -14.33 3.82
C LEU A 234 -8.87 -14.86 3.90
N ARG A 235 -8.60 -15.87 4.73
CA ARG A 235 -7.28 -16.54 4.79
C ARG A 235 -6.88 -17.15 3.45
N GLN A 236 -7.82 -17.80 2.76
CA GLN A 236 -7.59 -18.38 1.43
C GLN A 236 -7.30 -17.31 0.38
N ARG A 237 -8.05 -16.19 0.40
CA ARG A 237 -7.80 -15.05 -0.49
C ARG A 237 -6.40 -14.47 -0.27
N PHE A 238 -5.98 -14.29 0.98
CA PHE A 238 -4.62 -13.83 1.28
C PHE A 238 -3.56 -14.82 0.81
N ALA A 239 -3.75 -16.12 1.02
CA ALA A 239 -2.82 -17.14 0.53
C ALA A 239 -2.67 -17.09 -1.00
N ALA A 240 -3.77 -16.88 -1.73
CA ALA A 240 -3.75 -16.75 -3.19
C ALA A 240 -3.01 -15.48 -3.64
N ILE A 241 -3.26 -14.34 -3.00
CA ILE A 241 -2.58 -13.06 -3.26
C ILE A 241 -1.08 -13.20 -2.98
N THR A 242 -0.70 -13.74 -1.83
CA THR A 242 0.69 -14.03 -1.45
C THR A 242 1.39 -14.86 -2.53
N LYS A 243 0.79 -15.98 -2.93
CA LYS A 243 1.34 -16.86 -3.97
C LYS A 243 1.53 -16.13 -5.30
N ALA A 244 0.55 -15.34 -5.71
CA ALA A 244 0.61 -14.58 -6.96
C ALA A 244 1.70 -13.49 -6.91
N HIS A 245 1.82 -12.74 -5.81
CA HIS A 245 2.87 -11.73 -5.66
C HIS A 245 4.27 -12.34 -5.63
N LEU A 246 4.48 -13.40 -4.83
CA LEU A 246 5.77 -14.09 -4.77
C LEU A 246 6.17 -14.69 -6.12
N SER A 247 5.22 -15.23 -6.89
CA SER A 247 5.51 -15.77 -8.23
C SER A 247 5.96 -14.72 -9.25
N ARG A 248 5.60 -13.45 -9.04
CA ARG A 248 6.05 -12.33 -9.89
C ARG A 248 7.43 -11.82 -9.49
N ILE A 249 7.82 -12.06 -8.24
CA ILE A 249 9.06 -11.59 -7.62
C ILE A 249 10.16 -12.67 -7.67
N ALA A 250 9.78 -13.95 -7.78
CA ALA A 250 10.75 -15.04 -7.88
C ALA A 250 11.62 -14.90 -9.14
N PRO A 251 12.95 -15.04 -9.03
CA PRO A 251 13.81 -15.03 -10.21
C PRO A 251 13.39 -16.17 -11.16
N PRO A 252 13.47 -15.96 -12.49
CA PRO A 252 13.23 -17.05 -13.42
C PRO A 252 14.13 -18.21 -13.04
N ARG A 253 13.54 -19.38 -12.79
CA ARG A 253 14.31 -20.60 -12.54
C ARG A 253 15.36 -20.71 -13.63
N ALA A 254 16.63 -20.77 -13.24
CA ALA A 254 17.71 -21.09 -14.18
C ALA A 254 17.30 -22.39 -14.88
N THR A 255 16.92 -22.28 -16.15
CA THR A 255 16.79 -23.45 -17.01
C THR A 255 18.16 -24.09 -16.99
N SER A 256 18.26 -25.27 -16.36
CA SER A 256 19.43 -26.14 -16.38
C SER A 256 19.98 -26.17 -17.80
N ALA A 257 21.02 -25.38 -18.08
CA ALA A 257 21.74 -25.44 -19.32
C ALA A 257 22.30 -26.87 -19.40
N ALA A 258 21.78 -27.66 -20.33
CA ALA A 258 22.29 -28.98 -20.62
C ALA A 258 23.81 -28.83 -20.87
N ARG A 259 24.62 -29.52 -20.05
CA ARG A 259 26.06 -29.63 -20.27
C ARG A 259 26.30 -30.06 -21.72
N PRO A 260 27.12 -29.36 -22.51
CA PRO A 260 27.46 -29.83 -23.84
C PRO A 260 28.20 -31.17 -23.72
N PRO A 261 27.99 -32.11 -24.65
CA PRO A 261 28.62 -33.42 -24.59
C PRO A 261 30.14 -33.26 -24.74
N VAL A 262 30.87 -33.90 -23.83
CA VAL A 262 32.32 -34.05 -23.88
C VAL A 262 32.69 -34.77 -25.18
N LYS A 263 33.30 -34.06 -26.13
CA LYS A 263 33.95 -34.71 -27.28
C LYS A 263 35.11 -35.54 -26.75
N ARG A 264 35.02 -36.87 -26.88
CA ARG A 264 36.18 -37.76 -26.78
C ARG A 264 37.12 -37.44 -27.94
N LEU A 265 38.34 -37.05 -27.60
CA LEU A 265 39.46 -37.03 -28.55
C LEU A 265 39.85 -38.48 -28.82
N SER A 266 39.84 -38.86 -30.10
CA SER A 266 40.53 -40.02 -30.67
C SER A 266 42.01 -39.71 -30.83
#